data_AF-A0A836UGG8-F1
#
_entry.id   AF-A0A836UGG8-F1
#
_cell.length_a   1.000
_cell.length_b   1.000
_cell.length_c   1.000
_cell.angle_alpha   90.00
_cell.angle_beta   90.00
_cell.angle_gamma   90.00
#
_symmetry.space_group_name_H-M   'P 1'
#
loop_
_entity.id
_entity.type
_entity.pdbx_description
1 polymer ?
#
loop_
_entity_poly.entity_id
_entity_poly.type
_entity_poly.pdbx_seq_one_letter_code
_entity_poly.pdbx_strand_id
1 'polypeptide(L)'
;MGQDDLAQAILDLENGLVEPIEDPQLAYQLAHHVKPVIDRMTTPGAVDDIGLDSLAPEASLGDSEDRTRRQRRAIKKMPQLDGPLPEMETLSIEDKARWILMERFISLEQHEEILGLQFNDGEREAHLQDLDQLLEMLFSLPRVAKHLAAANIPGLQKIFASSILLFRHPTLHVDGQQPCNLENLRLAYPDFFYKRLKTPNWYEAQDFYTDRIEHPHWALCDFDYLNCTLRRPERKLTGYARQWSLPSPHVRQKSVLEGIYDRIISGEALQEHIFEQNCNACTSTHYKNRGRGPLRMVYIVQKDQKIAIHGKNGLPHWKTSKRLWPGVFPSVTAKESQRAEAPSI
;
A
#
# COMPACT_ATOMS: atom_id res chain seq x y z
N MET A 1 -31.22 -10.93 14.95
CA MET A 1 -30.51 -11.95 14.17
C MET A 1 -29.02 -11.71 14.22
N GLY A 2 -28.24 -12.78 14.12
CA GLY A 2 -26.79 -12.74 14.21
C GLY A 2 -26.20 -12.15 12.93
N GLN A 3 -25.04 -11.51 13.03
CA GLN A 3 -24.27 -11.06 11.86
C GLN A 3 -23.93 -12.20 10.88
N ASP A 4 -24.05 -13.46 11.33
CA ASP A 4 -23.89 -14.66 10.53
C ASP A 4 -25.06 -14.86 9.54
N ASP A 5 -26.28 -14.46 9.92
CA ASP A 5 -27.47 -14.52 9.05
C ASP A 5 -27.36 -13.51 7.90
N LEU A 6 -26.76 -12.34 8.16
CA LEU A 6 -26.45 -11.32 7.15
C LEU A 6 -25.37 -11.81 6.17
N ALA A 7 -24.35 -12.53 6.65
CA ALA A 7 -23.28 -13.05 5.81
C ALA A 7 -23.77 -14.20 4.92
N GLN A 8 -24.64 -15.07 5.45
CA GLN A 8 -25.24 -16.15 4.69
C GLN A 8 -26.18 -15.62 3.60
N ALA A 9 -27.01 -14.61 3.91
CA ALA A 9 -27.87 -13.96 2.91
C ALA A 9 -27.09 -13.31 1.75
N ILE A 10 -25.90 -12.75 2.02
CA ILE A 10 -25.01 -12.21 0.97
C ILE A 10 -24.43 -13.34 0.10
N LEU A 11 -24.01 -14.45 0.72
CA LEU A 11 -23.47 -15.62 0.01
C LEU A 11 -24.55 -16.33 -0.82
N ASP A 12 -25.78 -16.40 -0.34
CA ASP A 12 -26.91 -17.03 -1.04
C ASP A 12 -27.30 -16.20 -2.28
N LEU A 13 -27.29 -14.87 -2.16
CA LEU A 13 -27.44 -13.95 -3.30
C LEU A 13 -26.32 -14.08 -4.34
N GLU A 14 -25.06 -14.28 -3.93
CA GLU A 14 -23.94 -14.51 -4.84
C GLU A 14 -24.03 -15.87 -5.57
N ASN A 15 -24.70 -16.86 -4.98
CA ASN A 15 -24.90 -18.20 -5.55
C ASN A 15 -26.24 -18.38 -6.28
N GLY A 16 -27.04 -17.32 -6.41
CA GLY A 16 -28.34 -17.35 -7.10
C GLY A 16 -29.45 -18.10 -6.35
N LEU A 17 -29.27 -18.31 -5.04
CA LEU A 17 -30.26 -18.92 -4.15
C LEU A 17 -31.16 -17.81 -3.61
N VAL A 18 -32.34 -17.66 -4.20
CA VAL A 18 -33.30 -16.60 -3.85
C VAL A 18 -34.23 -17.11 -2.76
N GLU A 19 -33.77 -17.12 -1.52
CA GLU A 19 -34.69 -17.23 -0.38
C GLU A 19 -35.13 -15.82 0.07
N PRO A 20 -36.43 -15.60 0.34
CA PRO A 20 -36.92 -14.31 0.80
C PRO A 20 -36.38 -14.01 2.20
N ILE A 21 -35.70 -12.87 2.36
CA ILE A 21 -35.24 -12.38 3.65
C ILE A 21 -36.47 -11.98 4.48
N GLU A 22 -36.80 -12.78 5.50
CA GLU A 22 -37.99 -12.56 6.35
C GLU A 22 -37.81 -11.44 7.39
N ASP A 23 -36.57 -11.05 7.71
CA ASP A 23 -36.27 -9.97 8.67
C ASP A 23 -36.38 -8.58 8.02
N PRO A 24 -37.36 -7.74 8.43
CA PRO A 24 -37.58 -6.43 7.82
C PRO A 24 -36.43 -5.44 8.02
N GLN A 25 -35.69 -5.55 9.13
CA GLN A 25 -34.62 -4.62 9.47
C GLN A 25 -33.31 -4.98 8.77
N LEU A 26 -33.08 -6.27 8.56
CA LEU A 26 -31.99 -6.80 7.73
C LEU A 26 -32.21 -6.48 6.26
N ALA A 27 -33.43 -6.70 5.76
CA ALA A 27 -33.83 -6.33 4.40
C ALA A 27 -33.64 -4.83 4.16
N TYR A 28 -33.94 -3.98 5.16
CA TYR A 28 -33.73 -2.53 5.05
C TYR A 28 -32.25 -2.14 4.94
N GLN A 29 -31.36 -2.76 5.72
CA GLN A 29 -29.92 -2.46 5.69
C GLN A 29 -29.23 -3.00 4.43
N LEU A 30 -29.58 -4.22 4.01
CA LEU A 30 -29.14 -4.79 2.74
C LEU A 30 -29.66 -3.98 1.56
N ALA A 31 -30.94 -3.60 1.57
CA ALA A 31 -31.49 -2.70 0.56
C ALA A 31 -30.70 -1.40 0.52
N HIS A 32 -30.33 -0.77 1.63
CA HIS A 32 -29.60 0.49 1.57
C HIS A 32 -28.18 0.39 0.97
N HIS A 33 -27.56 -0.80 1.00
CA HIS A 33 -26.25 -1.05 0.39
C HIS A 33 -26.32 -1.64 -1.01
N VAL A 34 -27.38 -2.38 -1.33
CA VAL A 34 -27.56 -3.11 -2.60
C VAL A 34 -28.51 -2.37 -3.55
N LYS A 35 -29.39 -1.49 -3.06
CA LYS A 35 -30.31 -0.64 -3.85
C LYS A 35 -29.60 0.18 -4.94
N PRO A 36 -28.44 0.80 -4.70
CA PRO A 36 -27.70 1.47 -5.78
C PRO A 36 -27.24 0.53 -6.91
N VAL A 37 -27.13 -0.77 -6.62
CA VAL A 37 -26.74 -1.82 -7.56
C VAL A 37 -27.96 -2.39 -8.28
N ILE A 38 -29.08 -2.61 -7.57
CA ILE A 38 -30.35 -3.12 -8.12
C ILE A 38 -31.04 -2.08 -9.01
N ASP A 39 -31.09 -0.81 -8.59
CA ASP A 39 -31.74 0.29 -9.35
C ASP A 39 -31.08 0.49 -10.73
N ARG A 40 -29.84 0.01 -10.90
CA ARG A 40 -29.08 0.05 -12.17
C ARG A 40 -29.28 -1.19 -13.04
N MET A 41 -29.72 -2.31 -12.47
CA MET A 41 -30.05 -3.52 -13.23
C MET A 41 -31.49 -3.50 -13.77
N THR A 42 -32.38 -2.71 -13.17
CA THR A 42 -33.79 -2.62 -13.53
C THR A 42 -34.13 -1.47 -14.47
N THR A 43 -33.16 -0.64 -14.88
CA THR A 43 -33.38 0.44 -15.84
C THR A 43 -33.38 -0.12 -17.28
N PRO A 44 -34.49 -0.08 -18.03
CA PRO A 44 -34.56 -0.66 -19.37
C PRO A 44 -33.79 0.22 -20.36
N GLY A 45 -32.77 -0.35 -21.02
CA GLY A 45 -31.95 0.32 -22.04
C GLY A 45 -30.44 0.29 -21.79
N ALA A 46 -29.98 -0.18 -20.64
CA ALA A 46 -28.55 -0.25 -20.28
C ALA A 46 -27.86 -1.57 -20.70
N VAL A 47 -28.27 -2.18 -21.82
CA VAL A 47 -27.71 -3.47 -22.27
C VAL A 47 -26.63 -3.30 -23.35
N ASP A 48 -26.53 -2.16 -24.01
CA ASP A 48 -25.52 -1.91 -25.05
C ASP A 48 -24.65 -0.69 -24.71
N ASP A 49 -23.75 -0.84 -23.73
CA ASP A 49 -22.47 -0.12 -23.63
C ASP A 49 -21.75 -0.56 -22.35
N ILE A 50 -21.15 -1.75 -22.38
CA ILE A 50 -20.34 -2.28 -21.28
C ILE A 50 -18.95 -1.64 -21.35
N GLY A 51 -18.90 -0.36 -21.02
CA GLY A 51 -17.70 0.41 -20.71
C GLY A 51 -17.76 0.87 -19.26
N LEU A 52 -17.21 0.06 -18.35
CA LEU A 52 -17.09 0.39 -16.91
C LEU A 52 -16.00 1.45 -16.67
N ASP A 53 -15.96 2.50 -17.48
CA ASP A 53 -14.96 3.58 -17.46
C ASP A 53 -15.57 4.97 -17.22
N SER A 54 -16.89 5.07 -17.02
CA SER A 54 -17.57 6.36 -16.80
C SER A 54 -18.27 6.53 -15.45
N LEU A 55 -18.03 5.64 -14.47
CA LEU A 55 -18.58 5.77 -13.11
C LEU A 55 -17.60 6.44 -12.13
N ALA A 56 -17.41 7.75 -12.28
CA ALA A 56 -17.49 8.65 -11.12
C ALA A 56 -18.85 9.33 -11.23
N PRO A 57 -19.76 9.18 -10.25
CA PRO A 57 -20.13 10.38 -9.51
C PRO A 57 -20.59 10.16 -8.04
N GLU A 58 -20.40 11.21 -7.24
CA GLU A 58 -21.25 11.64 -6.11
C GLU A 58 -21.66 10.62 -5.02
N ALA A 59 -20.67 10.02 -4.38
CA ALA A 59 -20.80 9.57 -2.99
C ALA A 59 -19.97 10.50 -2.08
N SER A 60 -20.30 11.79 -2.06
CA SER A 60 -19.53 12.84 -1.38
C SER A 60 -20.20 13.42 -0.13
N LEU A 61 -21.19 12.74 0.48
CA LEU A 61 -21.89 13.31 1.65
C LEU A 61 -21.95 12.41 2.90
N GLY A 62 -21.43 11.18 2.86
CA GLY A 62 -21.37 10.29 4.04
C GLY A 62 -19.98 10.11 4.66
N ASP A 63 -18.91 10.19 3.86
CA ASP A 63 -17.52 9.91 4.30
C ASP A 63 -16.74 11.17 4.72
N SER A 64 -17.42 12.33 4.75
CA SER A 64 -16.76 13.63 4.92
C SER A 64 -16.21 13.87 6.31
N GLU A 65 -16.64 13.19 7.38
CA GLU A 65 -16.04 13.43 8.70
C GLU A 65 -14.81 12.56 8.94
N ASP A 66 -14.83 11.31 8.50
CA ASP A 66 -13.78 10.35 8.80
C ASP A 66 -12.56 10.52 7.88
N ARG A 67 -12.76 10.84 6.59
CA ARG A 67 -11.66 11.30 5.71
C ARG A 67 -11.05 12.61 6.20
N THR A 68 -11.85 13.52 6.71
CA THR A 68 -11.36 14.84 7.16
C THR A 68 -10.63 14.72 8.49
N ARG A 69 -11.04 13.81 9.39
CA ARG A 69 -10.26 13.47 10.60
C ARG A 69 -8.96 12.73 10.27
N ARG A 70 -8.98 11.83 9.28
CA ARG A 70 -7.80 11.08 8.80
C ARG A 70 -6.79 11.98 8.07
N GLN A 71 -7.26 12.89 7.21
CA GLN A 71 -6.45 13.96 6.62
C GLN A 71 -5.92 14.94 7.68
N ARG A 72 -6.73 15.31 8.69
CA ARG A 72 -6.30 16.21 9.77
C ARG A 72 -5.25 15.60 10.70
N ARG A 73 -5.18 14.27 10.86
CA ARG A 73 -4.10 13.61 11.61
C ARG A 73 -2.80 13.50 10.81
N ALA A 74 -2.88 13.44 9.47
CA ALA A 74 -1.74 13.39 8.55
C ALA A 74 -1.16 14.77 8.19
N ILE A 75 -1.69 15.84 8.77
CA ILE A 75 -1.15 17.21 8.63
C ILE A 75 -0.64 17.61 10.01
N LYS A 76 0.48 17.02 10.45
CA LYS A 76 1.33 17.69 11.42
C LYS A 76 1.92 18.93 10.73
N LYS A 77 2.08 20.00 11.51
CA LYS A 77 2.31 21.38 11.06
C LYS A 77 3.19 21.46 9.82
N MET A 78 2.62 22.02 8.75
CA MET A 78 3.35 22.52 7.59
C MET A 78 4.58 23.31 8.08
N PRO A 79 5.80 23.00 7.64
CA PRO A 79 6.79 24.04 7.51
C PRO A 79 6.13 25.07 6.59
N GLN A 80 5.85 26.27 7.11
CA GLN A 80 5.54 27.39 6.25
C GLN A 80 6.78 27.59 5.38
N LEU A 81 6.71 27.10 4.15
CA LEU A 81 7.64 27.49 3.11
C LEU A 81 7.27 28.94 2.75
N ASP A 82 7.63 29.86 3.65
CA ASP A 82 7.44 31.29 3.48
C ASP A 82 8.39 31.76 2.37
N GLY A 83 7.88 31.79 1.14
CA GLY A 83 8.62 32.24 -0.02
C GLY A 83 7.78 32.18 -1.30
N PRO A 84 8.12 32.95 -2.33
CA PRO A 84 7.54 32.77 -3.66
C PRO A 84 7.78 31.32 -4.11
N LEU A 85 6.77 30.75 -4.77
CA LEU A 85 6.82 29.39 -5.29
C LEU A 85 8.03 29.26 -6.25
N PRO A 86 9.03 28.42 -5.95
CA PRO A 86 10.16 28.26 -6.86
C PRO A 86 9.73 27.56 -8.14
N GLU A 87 10.35 27.93 -9.26
CA GLU A 87 10.17 27.21 -10.52
C GLU A 87 10.75 25.80 -10.36
N MET A 88 9.89 24.78 -10.41
CA MET A 88 10.25 23.37 -10.15
C MET A 88 11.40 22.87 -11.03
N GLU A 89 11.61 23.47 -12.21
CA GLU A 89 12.69 23.16 -13.15
C GLU A 89 14.09 23.56 -12.64
N THR A 90 14.16 24.53 -11.72
CA THR A 90 15.42 25.04 -11.16
C THR A 90 15.85 24.33 -9.87
N LEU A 91 14.96 23.51 -9.31
CA LEU A 91 15.20 22.79 -8.05
C LEU A 91 16.03 21.53 -8.27
N SER A 92 16.82 21.17 -7.24
CA SER A 92 17.44 19.84 -7.16
C SER A 92 16.36 18.74 -7.17
N ILE A 93 16.74 17.53 -7.59
CA ILE A 93 15.81 16.39 -7.67
C ILE A 93 15.15 16.12 -6.30
N GLU A 94 15.93 16.17 -5.22
CA GLU A 94 15.43 15.99 -3.86
C GLU A 94 14.52 17.14 -3.42
N ASP A 95 14.81 18.38 -3.81
CA ASP A 95 13.94 19.52 -3.50
C ASP A 95 12.60 19.43 -4.23
N LYS A 96 12.59 18.97 -5.49
CA LYS A 96 11.33 18.67 -6.21
C LYS A 96 10.47 17.68 -5.42
N ALA A 97 11.07 16.59 -4.94
CA ALA A 97 10.37 15.61 -4.11
C ALA A 97 9.89 16.21 -2.78
N ARG A 98 10.76 16.96 -2.09
CA ARG A 98 10.48 17.60 -0.80
C ARG A 98 9.34 18.62 -0.89
N TRP A 99 9.23 19.41 -1.96
CA TRP A 99 8.13 20.35 -2.13
C TRP A 99 6.75 19.68 -2.27
N ILE A 100 6.71 18.50 -2.91
CA ILE A 100 5.48 17.78 -3.21
C ILE A 100 5.05 16.86 -2.06
N LEU A 101 6.01 16.12 -1.49
CA LEU A 101 5.75 15.12 -0.45
C LEU A 101 5.99 15.65 0.97
N MET A 102 6.68 16.79 1.11
CA MET A 102 7.06 17.40 2.38
C MET A 102 7.88 16.42 3.23
N GLU A 103 7.53 16.27 4.51
CA GLU A 103 8.16 15.32 5.43
C GLU A 103 8.01 13.86 4.95
N ARG A 104 7.08 13.56 4.04
CA ARG A 104 6.86 12.20 3.49
C ARG A 104 7.81 11.84 2.34
N PHE A 105 8.79 12.69 2.05
CA PHE A 105 9.95 12.31 1.26
C PHE A 105 11.10 11.98 2.22
N ILE A 106 11.52 10.71 2.24
CA ILE A 106 12.67 10.26 3.02
C ILE A 106 13.90 10.35 2.11
N SER A 107 14.82 11.27 2.41
CA SER A 107 16.02 11.53 1.58
C SER A 107 17.03 10.40 1.66
N LEU A 108 18.02 10.37 0.75
CA LEU A 108 19.11 9.39 0.84
C LEU A 108 19.91 9.54 2.14
N GLU A 109 20.10 10.78 2.62
CA GLU A 109 20.77 11.06 3.90
C GLU A 109 20.03 10.43 5.09
N GLN A 110 18.70 10.54 5.13
CA GLN A 110 17.91 9.87 6.17
C GLN A 110 18.02 8.34 6.06
N HIS A 111 18.11 7.78 4.85
CA HIS A 111 18.34 6.34 4.69
C HIS A 111 19.73 5.92 5.14
N GLU A 112 20.78 6.72 4.89
CA GLU A 112 22.12 6.48 5.40
C GLU A 112 22.15 6.41 6.92
N GLU A 113 21.50 7.37 7.59
CA GLU A 113 21.38 7.40 9.04
C GLU A 113 20.62 6.17 9.57
N ILE A 114 19.42 5.91 9.04
CA ILE A 114 18.58 4.80 9.53
C ILE A 114 19.28 3.47 9.33
N LEU A 115 19.88 3.24 8.16
CA LEU A 115 20.48 1.95 7.79
C LEU A 115 21.94 1.82 8.25
N GLY A 116 22.56 2.89 8.75
CA GLY A 116 23.97 2.94 9.13
C GLY A 116 24.96 2.84 7.97
N LEU A 117 24.53 3.17 6.74
CA LEU A 117 25.35 3.08 5.53
C LEU A 117 25.84 4.45 5.07
N GLN A 118 26.82 4.48 4.16
CA GLN A 118 27.28 5.70 3.49
C GLN A 118 27.40 5.43 2.00
N PHE A 119 26.66 6.20 1.20
CA PHE A 119 26.78 6.20 -0.25
C PHE A 119 27.99 7.01 -0.66
N ASN A 120 28.79 6.48 -1.58
CA ASN A 120 29.76 7.31 -2.27
C ASN A 120 29.08 8.24 -3.28
N ASP A 121 29.81 9.25 -3.78
CA ASP A 121 29.23 10.27 -4.68
C ASP A 121 28.62 9.65 -5.96
N GLY A 122 29.25 8.60 -6.51
CA GLY A 122 28.76 7.92 -7.71
C GLY A 122 27.49 7.10 -7.46
N GLU A 123 27.40 6.42 -6.32
CA GLU A 123 26.19 5.72 -5.89
C GLU A 123 25.05 6.70 -5.65
N ARG A 124 25.33 7.81 -4.96
CA ARG A 124 24.36 8.86 -4.70
C ARG A 124 23.83 9.46 -6.00
N GLU A 125 24.71 9.82 -6.93
CA GLU A 125 24.32 10.34 -8.25
C GLU A 125 23.43 9.34 -9.00
N ALA A 126 23.80 8.06 -9.04
CA ALA A 126 23.00 7.01 -9.67
C ALA A 126 21.62 6.86 -9.01
N HIS A 127 21.55 6.90 -7.69
CA HIS A 127 20.28 6.82 -6.96
C HIS A 127 19.41 8.06 -7.15
N LEU A 128 20.00 9.25 -7.25
CA LEU A 128 19.27 10.47 -7.58
C LEU A 128 18.75 10.46 -9.03
N GLN A 129 19.50 9.89 -9.96
CA GLN A 129 19.02 9.70 -11.33
C GLN A 129 17.82 8.74 -11.38
N ASP A 130 17.83 7.68 -10.58
CA ASP A 130 16.69 6.77 -10.44
C ASP A 130 15.47 7.44 -9.78
N LEU A 131 15.70 8.39 -8.85
CA LEU A 131 14.64 9.24 -8.29
C LEU A 131 14.03 10.14 -9.36
N ASP A 132 14.86 10.78 -10.18
CA ASP A 132 14.41 11.68 -11.24
C ASP A 132 13.53 10.95 -12.25
N GLN A 133 13.92 9.74 -12.68
CA GLN A 133 13.08 8.88 -13.54
C GLN A 133 11.72 8.55 -12.93
N LEU A 134 11.67 8.29 -11.62
CA LEU A 134 10.40 8.07 -10.93
C LEU A 134 9.55 9.35 -10.91
N LEU A 135 10.15 10.50 -10.61
CA LEU A 135 9.47 11.78 -10.58
C LEU A 135 8.96 12.19 -11.96
N GLU A 136 9.75 12.04 -13.02
CA GLU A 136 9.36 12.30 -14.41
C GLU A 136 8.11 11.48 -14.78
N MET A 137 8.11 10.18 -14.46
CA MET A 137 6.93 9.34 -14.67
C MET A 137 5.72 9.87 -13.90
N LEU A 138 5.86 10.17 -12.61
CA LEU A 138 4.78 10.69 -11.78
C LEU A 138 4.27 12.05 -12.26
N PHE A 139 5.16 12.92 -12.75
CA PHE A 139 4.84 14.26 -13.24
C PHE A 139 4.19 14.24 -14.62
N SER A 140 4.46 13.21 -15.42
CA SER A 140 3.79 12.98 -16.70
C SER A 140 2.32 12.55 -16.53
N LEU A 141 1.89 12.14 -15.33
CA LEU A 141 0.52 11.70 -15.09
C LEU A 141 -0.47 12.87 -15.31
N PRO A 142 -1.60 12.67 -16.02
CA PRO A 142 -2.47 13.76 -16.45
C PRO A 142 -2.95 14.67 -15.31
N ARG A 143 -3.29 14.07 -14.16
CA ARG A 143 -3.73 14.83 -12.98
C ARG A 143 -2.59 15.63 -12.36
N VAL A 144 -1.39 15.09 -12.33
CA VAL A 144 -0.20 15.74 -11.76
C VAL A 144 0.29 16.85 -12.68
N ALA A 145 0.45 16.56 -13.98
CA ALA A 145 0.81 17.52 -15.01
C ALA A 145 -0.10 18.76 -15.01
N LYS A 146 -1.42 18.56 -14.85
CA LYS A 146 -2.38 19.67 -14.73
C LYS A 146 -2.09 20.61 -13.55
N HIS A 147 -1.74 20.06 -12.39
CA HIS A 147 -1.41 20.87 -11.21
C HIS A 147 -0.02 21.51 -11.32
N LEU A 148 0.95 20.84 -11.95
CA LEU A 148 2.27 21.42 -12.24
C LEU A 148 2.16 22.62 -13.19
N ALA A 149 1.44 22.49 -14.30
CA ALA A 149 1.22 23.58 -15.27
C ALA A 149 0.52 24.80 -14.66
N ALA A 150 -0.32 24.57 -13.64
CA ALA A 150 -1.02 25.63 -12.91
C ALA A 150 -0.23 26.16 -11.69
N ALA A 151 1.02 25.73 -11.49
CA ALA A 151 1.84 26.03 -10.32
C ALA A 151 1.10 25.77 -8.98
N ASN A 152 0.22 24.76 -8.96
CA ASN A 152 -0.68 24.48 -7.84
C ASN A 152 -0.08 23.43 -6.91
N ILE A 153 0.92 23.84 -6.12
CA ILE A 153 1.57 22.99 -5.12
C ILE A 153 0.58 22.39 -4.11
N PRO A 154 -0.39 23.14 -3.54
CA PRO A 154 -1.38 22.55 -2.64
C PRO A 154 -2.18 21.42 -3.30
N GLY A 155 -2.48 21.54 -4.60
CA GLY A 155 -3.11 20.49 -5.38
C GLY A 155 -2.25 19.24 -5.53
N LEU A 156 -0.95 19.42 -5.80
CA LEU A 156 0.03 18.32 -5.85
C LEU A 156 0.16 17.62 -4.50
N GLN A 157 0.35 18.37 -3.43
CA GLN A 157 0.44 17.85 -2.07
C GLN A 157 -0.81 17.07 -1.67
N LYS A 158 -2.00 17.48 -2.16
CA LYS A 158 -3.25 16.76 -1.95
C LYS A 158 -3.31 15.44 -2.71
N ILE A 159 -2.72 15.35 -3.90
CA ILE A 159 -2.62 14.10 -4.67
C ILE A 159 -1.77 13.08 -3.91
N PHE A 160 -0.62 13.50 -3.39
CA PHE A 160 0.34 12.63 -2.70
C PHE A 160 0.12 12.57 -1.17
N ALA A 161 -1.04 13.02 -0.68
CA ALA A 161 -1.29 13.12 0.75
C ALA A 161 -1.32 11.76 1.49
N SER A 162 -1.60 10.66 0.79
CA SER A 162 -1.54 9.31 1.34
C SER A 162 -0.28 8.56 0.93
N SER A 163 0.73 9.25 0.39
CA SER A 163 1.93 8.63 -0.16
C SER A 163 3.17 9.00 0.64
N ILE A 164 4.08 8.04 0.78
CA ILE A 164 5.44 8.24 1.25
C ILE A 164 6.41 7.83 0.14
N LEU A 165 7.44 8.63 -0.12
CA LEU A 165 8.49 8.33 -1.07
C LEU A 165 9.76 7.95 -0.30
N LEU A 166 10.23 6.73 -0.52
CA LEU A 166 11.40 6.19 0.15
C LEU A 166 12.24 5.34 -0.80
N PHE A 167 13.46 5.05 -0.37
CA PHE A 167 14.44 4.28 -1.09
C PHE A 167 14.64 2.92 -0.41
N ARG A 168 14.63 1.85 -1.20
CA ARG A 168 14.83 0.49 -0.69
C ARG A 168 16.24 0.03 -1.02
N HIS A 169 17.01 -0.36 -0.01
CA HIS A 169 18.40 -0.76 -0.17
C HIS A 169 18.62 -2.26 0.16
N PRO A 170 19.48 -2.99 -0.57
CA PRO A 170 19.73 -4.42 -0.35
C PRO A 170 20.58 -4.75 0.89
N THR A 171 21.15 -3.78 1.59
CA THR A 171 22.00 -3.99 2.77
C THR A 171 21.64 -3.09 3.95
N LEU A 172 22.01 -3.54 5.15
CA LEU A 172 21.92 -2.87 6.44
C LEU A 172 23.33 -2.82 7.03
N HIS A 173 23.71 -1.72 7.67
CA HIS A 173 25.06 -1.50 8.19
C HIS A 173 25.08 -1.12 9.68
N VAL A 174 23.92 -1.12 10.36
CA VAL A 174 23.74 -0.80 11.80
C VAL A 174 24.70 -1.59 12.70
N ASP A 175 24.84 -2.90 12.45
CA ASP A 175 25.75 -3.80 13.17
C ASP A 175 26.72 -4.50 12.20
N GLY A 176 27.33 -3.69 11.33
CA GLY A 176 28.17 -4.16 10.23
C GLY A 176 27.38 -4.50 8.97
N GLN A 177 28.09 -4.68 7.86
CA GLN A 177 27.46 -4.89 6.55
C GLN A 177 26.78 -6.26 6.47
N GLN A 178 25.45 -6.23 6.38
CA GLN A 178 24.59 -7.40 6.31
C GLN A 178 23.56 -7.25 5.18
N PRO A 179 23.05 -8.36 4.61
CA PRO A 179 21.94 -8.29 3.66
C PRO A 179 20.68 -7.77 4.37
N CYS A 180 19.93 -6.90 3.69
CA CYS A 180 18.61 -6.46 4.14
C CYS A 180 17.59 -7.57 3.89
N ASN A 181 17.36 -8.38 4.93
CA ASN A 181 16.34 -9.42 4.97
C ASN A 181 15.55 -9.33 6.30
N LEU A 182 14.50 -10.15 6.47
CA LEU A 182 13.65 -10.07 7.67
C LEU A 182 14.38 -10.43 8.96
N GLU A 183 15.35 -11.36 8.89
CA GLU A 183 16.15 -11.73 10.04
C GLU A 183 16.98 -10.55 10.56
N ASN A 184 17.73 -9.90 9.67
CA ASN A 184 18.64 -8.81 10.04
C ASN A 184 17.88 -7.53 10.37
N LEU A 185 16.76 -7.23 9.69
CA LEU A 185 15.88 -6.12 10.08
C LEU A 185 15.36 -6.29 11.51
N ARG A 186 15.05 -7.52 11.91
CA ARG A 186 14.57 -7.81 13.28
C ARG A 186 15.66 -7.69 14.34
N LEU A 187 16.92 -7.94 13.98
CA LEU A 187 18.06 -7.74 14.86
C LEU A 187 18.41 -6.26 15.01
N ALA A 188 18.46 -5.52 13.89
CA ALA A 188 18.79 -4.10 13.86
C ALA A 188 17.69 -3.21 14.48
N TYR A 189 16.41 -3.57 14.30
CA TYR A 189 15.27 -2.76 14.77
C TYR A 189 14.33 -3.58 15.68
N PRO A 190 14.79 -4.08 16.83
CA PRO A 190 14.03 -5.00 17.68
C PRO A 190 12.74 -4.37 18.22
N ASP A 191 12.70 -3.04 18.34
CA ASP A 191 11.55 -2.29 18.84
C ASP A 191 10.35 -2.27 17.88
N PHE A 192 10.51 -2.64 16.62
CA PHE A 192 9.38 -2.83 15.72
C PHE A 192 8.75 -4.21 15.83
N PHE A 193 9.37 -5.16 16.53
CA PHE A 193 8.89 -6.54 16.56
C PHE A 193 8.44 -6.98 17.95
N TYR A 194 7.52 -7.93 17.97
CA TYR A 194 7.23 -8.68 19.19
C TYR A 194 8.43 -9.56 19.56
N LYS A 195 8.63 -9.75 20.88
CA LYS A 195 9.66 -10.64 21.42
C LYS A 195 9.58 -12.02 20.78
N ARG A 196 10.75 -12.58 20.41
CA ARG A 196 10.82 -13.94 19.85
C ARG A 196 10.26 -14.94 20.86
N LEU A 197 9.42 -15.85 20.37
CA LEU A 197 8.95 -16.97 21.15
C LEU A 197 10.10 -17.98 21.33
N LYS A 198 10.03 -18.79 22.41
CA LYS A 198 11.01 -19.88 22.64
C LYS A 198 11.05 -20.87 21.48
N THR A 199 9.88 -21.12 20.88
CA THR A 199 9.77 -21.90 19.64
C THR A 199 9.60 -20.91 18.49
N PRO A 200 10.52 -20.87 17.52
CA PRO A 200 10.43 -19.93 16.40
C PRO A 200 9.16 -20.18 15.60
N ASN A 201 8.62 -19.11 15.00
CA ASN A 201 7.48 -19.28 14.11
C ASN A 201 7.89 -20.10 12.89
N TRP A 202 6.98 -20.93 12.39
CA TRP A 202 7.28 -21.83 11.26
C TRP A 202 7.76 -21.07 10.00
N TYR A 203 7.36 -19.79 9.83
CA TYR A 203 7.79 -18.97 8.69
C TYR A 203 9.24 -18.51 8.77
N GLU A 204 9.85 -18.53 9.96
CA GLU A 204 11.25 -18.12 10.16
C GLU A 204 12.22 -19.13 9.52
N ALA A 205 11.73 -20.32 9.15
CA ALA A 205 12.47 -21.34 8.42
C ALA A 205 12.18 -21.36 6.90
N GLN A 206 11.51 -20.34 6.36
CA GLN A 206 11.20 -20.24 4.92
C GLN A 206 12.15 -19.28 4.22
N ASP A 207 12.45 -19.54 2.94
CA ASP A 207 13.44 -18.79 2.15
C ASP A 207 13.16 -17.28 2.14
N PHE A 208 11.88 -16.87 2.01
CA PHE A 208 11.49 -15.46 2.01
C PHE A 208 11.88 -14.68 3.28
N TYR A 209 12.21 -15.39 4.37
CA TYR A 209 12.66 -14.78 5.62
C TYR A 209 14.12 -14.31 5.54
N THR A 210 14.94 -15.00 4.73
CA THR A 210 16.35 -14.69 4.51
C THR A 210 16.63 -14.03 3.17
N ASP A 211 15.67 -14.08 2.23
CA ASP A 211 15.71 -13.37 0.96
C ASP A 211 15.90 -11.86 1.19
N ARG A 212 16.64 -11.24 0.28
CA ARG A 212 16.96 -9.80 0.32
C ARG A 212 16.25 -9.03 -0.78
N ILE A 213 16.20 -7.71 -0.62
CA ILE A 213 15.88 -6.80 -1.73
C ILE A 213 16.96 -6.99 -2.80
N GLU A 214 16.56 -7.29 -4.05
CA GLU A 214 17.50 -7.67 -5.11
C GLU A 214 18.34 -6.47 -5.57
N HIS A 215 17.68 -5.33 -5.80
CA HIS A 215 18.29 -4.12 -6.33
C HIS A 215 17.83 -2.88 -5.57
N PRO A 216 18.72 -1.90 -5.36
CA PRO A 216 18.34 -0.62 -4.80
C PRO A 216 17.34 0.10 -5.72
N HIS A 217 16.26 0.65 -5.16
CA HIS A 217 15.27 1.38 -5.96
C HIS A 217 14.39 2.31 -5.13
N TRP A 218 13.88 3.37 -5.77
CA TRP A 218 12.86 4.24 -5.21
C TRP A 218 11.46 3.65 -5.34
N ALA A 219 10.64 3.88 -4.32
CA ALA A 219 9.25 3.45 -4.29
C ALA A 219 8.35 4.53 -3.69
N LEU A 220 7.32 4.92 -4.43
CA LEU A 220 6.21 5.70 -3.90
C LEU A 220 5.19 4.72 -3.29
N CYS A 221 5.06 4.77 -1.98
CA CYS A 221 4.26 3.86 -1.19
C CYS A 221 2.99 4.53 -0.70
N ASP A 222 1.83 4.02 -1.10
CA ASP A 222 0.56 4.48 -0.56
C ASP A 222 0.32 3.81 0.80
N PHE A 223 -0.02 4.60 1.81
CA PHE A 223 -0.40 4.09 3.11
C PHE A 223 -1.92 4.05 3.28
N ASP A 224 -2.74 4.45 2.31
CA ASP A 224 -4.15 4.07 2.28
C ASP A 224 -4.29 2.67 1.64
N TYR A 225 -4.73 1.68 2.42
CA TYR A 225 -4.89 0.32 1.88
C TYR A 225 -6.09 0.22 0.94
N LEU A 226 -5.92 -0.58 -0.11
CA LEU A 226 -7.02 -1.02 -0.96
C LEU A 226 -7.71 -2.21 -0.31
N ASN A 227 -8.97 -2.03 0.12
CA ASN A 227 -9.75 -3.08 0.75
C ASN A 227 -9.98 -4.26 -0.21
N CYS A 228 -9.53 -5.46 0.19
CA CYS A 228 -9.56 -6.71 -0.57
C CYS A 228 -10.61 -7.70 -0.06
N THR A 229 -11.64 -7.24 0.66
CA THR A 229 -12.68 -8.12 1.22
C THR A 229 -13.46 -8.85 0.14
N LEU A 230 -13.84 -8.13 -0.91
CA LEU A 230 -14.69 -8.66 -2.00
C LEU A 230 -13.90 -8.93 -3.30
N ARG A 231 -12.65 -8.51 -3.39
CA ARG A 231 -11.84 -8.63 -4.61
C ARG A 231 -10.40 -8.93 -4.25
N ARG A 232 -9.76 -9.75 -5.09
CA ARG A 232 -8.34 -10.10 -4.92
C ARG A 232 -7.42 -8.88 -5.11
N PRO A 233 -6.22 -8.89 -4.50
CA PRO A 233 -5.26 -7.80 -4.59
C PRO A 233 -4.93 -7.38 -6.03
N GLU A 234 -4.78 -8.33 -6.95
CA GLU A 234 -4.39 -8.05 -8.34
C GLU A 234 -5.42 -7.13 -9.01
N ARG A 235 -6.72 -7.45 -8.86
CA ARG A 235 -7.81 -6.63 -9.44
C ARG A 235 -7.89 -5.25 -8.79
N LYS A 236 -7.53 -5.13 -7.51
CA LYS A 236 -7.49 -3.84 -6.79
C LYS A 236 -6.33 -2.98 -7.28
N LEU A 237 -5.16 -3.57 -7.49
CA LEU A 237 -3.98 -2.88 -7.99
C LEU A 237 -4.12 -2.46 -9.45
N THR A 238 -4.71 -3.29 -10.32
CA THR A 238 -5.05 -2.88 -11.70
C THR A 238 -6.01 -1.67 -11.69
N GLY A 239 -7.01 -1.68 -10.82
CA GLY A 239 -7.93 -0.56 -10.65
C GLY A 239 -7.22 0.71 -10.17
N TYR A 240 -6.29 0.58 -9.22
CA TYR A 240 -5.45 1.68 -8.74
C TYR A 240 -4.58 2.26 -9.86
N ALA A 241 -3.89 1.40 -10.62
CA ALA A 241 -3.07 1.81 -11.76
C ALA A 241 -3.88 2.61 -12.77
N ARG A 242 -5.06 2.11 -13.16
CA ARG A 242 -5.99 2.83 -14.06
C ARG A 242 -6.41 4.20 -13.48
N GLN A 243 -6.76 4.27 -12.19
CA GLN A 243 -7.14 5.54 -11.53
C GLN A 243 -6.02 6.57 -11.53
N TRP A 244 -4.77 6.11 -11.43
CA TRP A 244 -3.58 6.94 -11.51
C TRP A 244 -3.11 7.21 -12.95
N SER A 245 -3.77 6.61 -13.95
CA SER A 245 -3.31 6.61 -15.36
C SER A 245 -1.90 6.02 -15.52
N LEU A 246 -1.56 5.07 -14.67
CA LEU A 246 -0.30 4.32 -14.69
C LEU A 246 -0.48 2.99 -15.43
N PRO A 247 0.50 2.55 -16.23
CA PRO A 247 0.57 1.17 -16.67
C PRO A 247 0.64 0.21 -15.47
N SER A 248 -0.09 -0.91 -15.54
CA SER A 248 -0.17 -1.88 -14.44
C SER A 248 1.19 -2.39 -13.92
N PRO A 249 2.25 -2.58 -14.75
CA PRO A 249 3.57 -3.02 -14.27
C PRO A 249 4.23 -2.10 -13.24
N HIS A 250 3.88 -0.81 -13.23
CA HIS A 250 4.42 0.16 -12.27
C HIS A 250 3.79 0.05 -10.88
N VAL A 251 2.61 -0.59 -10.74
CA VAL A 251 1.90 -0.71 -9.47
C VAL A 251 2.01 -2.14 -8.95
N ARG A 252 2.64 -2.29 -7.79
CA ARG A 252 3.01 -3.59 -7.24
C ARG A 252 2.38 -3.88 -5.89
N GLN A 253 2.13 -5.17 -5.67
CA GLN A 253 1.91 -5.71 -4.34
C GLN A 253 3.26 -5.94 -3.67
N LYS A 254 3.46 -5.34 -2.49
CA LYS A 254 4.67 -5.49 -1.70
C LYS A 254 4.87 -6.94 -1.26
N SER A 255 6.11 -7.42 -1.29
CA SER A 255 6.55 -8.60 -0.55
C SER A 255 6.48 -8.35 0.96
N VAL A 256 6.65 -9.42 1.76
CA VAL A 256 6.73 -9.28 3.23
C VAL A 256 7.92 -8.41 3.63
N LEU A 257 9.07 -8.61 2.99
CA LEU A 257 10.28 -7.83 3.24
C LEU A 257 10.03 -6.35 2.99
N GLU A 258 9.54 -5.98 1.81
CA GLU A 258 9.24 -4.59 1.47
C GLU A 258 8.19 -3.98 2.41
N GLY A 259 7.13 -4.73 2.73
CA GLY A 259 6.09 -4.25 3.63
C GLY A 259 6.58 -3.95 5.05
N ILE A 260 7.56 -4.72 5.55
CA ILE A 260 8.18 -4.51 6.86
C ILE A 260 9.24 -3.42 6.79
N TYR A 261 10.06 -3.43 5.75
CA TYR A 261 11.08 -2.41 5.49
C TYR A 261 10.45 -1.01 5.49
N ASP A 262 9.40 -0.80 4.68
CA ASP A 262 8.73 0.49 4.57
C ASP A 262 8.17 0.99 5.92
N ARG A 263 7.71 0.07 6.79
CA ARG A 263 7.20 0.39 8.13
C ARG A 263 8.30 0.84 9.09
N ILE A 264 9.45 0.17 9.03
CA ILE A 264 10.62 0.54 9.84
C ILE A 264 11.14 1.89 9.37
N ILE A 265 11.42 2.04 8.07
CA ILE A 265 11.98 3.27 7.52
C ILE A 265 11.07 4.47 7.77
N SER A 266 9.76 4.33 7.52
CA SER A 266 8.80 5.39 7.84
C SER A 266 8.69 5.69 9.34
N GLY A 267 8.73 4.65 10.19
CA GLY A 267 8.70 4.79 11.64
C GLY A 267 9.92 5.53 12.19
N GLU A 268 11.12 5.19 11.72
CA GLU A 268 12.36 5.84 12.13
C GLU A 268 12.46 7.27 11.59
N ALA A 269 12.16 7.49 10.30
CA ALA A 269 12.29 8.80 9.67
C ALA A 269 11.25 9.81 10.18
N LEU A 270 10.00 9.38 10.35
CA LEU A 270 8.87 10.29 10.67
C LEU A 270 8.50 10.27 12.15
N GLN A 271 9.03 9.31 12.92
CA GLN A 271 8.58 9.03 14.29
C GLN A 271 7.05 8.74 14.34
N GLU A 272 6.52 8.15 13.25
CA GLU A 272 5.11 7.86 13.05
C GLU A 272 4.87 6.50 12.40
N HIS A 273 3.82 5.81 12.85
CA HIS A 273 3.45 4.49 12.36
C HIS A 273 2.33 4.61 11.31
N ILE A 274 2.61 5.28 10.19
CA ILE A 274 1.61 5.65 9.17
C ILE A 274 0.86 4.45 8.54
N PHE A 275 1.48 3.27 8.60
CA PHE A 275 0.92 2.00 8.12
C PHE A 275 0.17 1.20 9.19
N GLU A 276 0.11 1.69 10.43
CA GLU A 276 -0.70 1.13 11.52
C GLU A 276 -2.19 1.44 11.27
N GLN A 277 -2.81 0.58 10.47
CA GLN A 277 -4.23 0.67 10.11
C GLN A 277 -4.96 -0.63 10.47
N ASN A 278 -6.28 -0.58 10.45
CA ASN A 278 -7.14 -1.71 10.77
C ASN A 278 -7.19 -2.74 9.61
N CYS A 279 -6.02 -3.28 9.24
CA CYS A 279 -5.78 -4.06 8.02
C CYS A 279 -4.84 -5.26 8.26
N ASN A 280 -5.14 -6.37 7.60
CA ASN A 280 -4.20 -7.45 7.30
C ASN A 280 -3.57 -7.14 5.93
N ALA A 281 -2.33 -6.62 5.96
CA ALA A 281 -1.59 -6.26 4.76
C ALA A 281 -1.23 -7.53 3.97
N CYS A 282 -1.98 -7.79 2.90
CA CYS A 282 -1.77 -8.90 1.99
C CYS A 282 -0.47 -8.64 1.21
N THR A 283 0.43 -9.62 1.19
CA THR A 283 1.71 -9.52 0.48
C THR A 283 1.74 -10.43 -0.73
N SER A 284 2.64 -10.15 -1.68
CA SER A 284 2.91 -11.02 -2.83
C SER A 284 3.71 -12.27 -2.45
N THR A 285 4.11 -12.40 -1.18
CA THR A 285 4.86 -13.54 -0.67
C THR A 285 3.91 -14.71 -0.41
N HIS A 286 4.23 -15.82 -1.06
CA HIS A 286 3.51 -17.07 -0.93
C HIS A 286 4.47 -18.20 -0.55
N TYR A 287 3.98 -19.23 0.13
CA TYR A 287 4.81 -20.38 0.53
C TYR A 287 4.00 -21.68 0.50
N LYS A 288 4.68 -22.82 0.36
CA LYS A 288 4.07 -24.16 0.44
C LYS A 288 4.60 -24.89 1.67
N ASN A 289 3.71 -25.48 2.46
CA ASN A 289 4.17 -26.31 3.57
C ASN A 289 4.68 -27.66 3.04
N ARG A 290 5.99 -27.93 3.21
CA ARG A 290 6.67 -29.22 2.92
C ARG A 290 6.32 -29.85 1.56
N GLY A 291 6.31 -29.06 0.49
CA GLY A 291 6.18 -29.54 -0.90
C GLY A 291 4.85 -30.20 -1.32
N ARG A 292 3.94 -30.50 -0.38
CA ARG A 292 2.67 -31.22 -0.63
C ARG A 292 1.42 -30.48 -0.19
N GLY A 293 1.55 -29.32 0.46
CA GLY A 293 0.42 -28.52 0.94
C GLY A 293 -0.08 -27.45 -0.05
N PRO A 294 -1.30 -26.92 0.14
CA PRO A 294 -1.80 -25.78 -0.63
C PRO A 294 -0.89 -24.55 -0.42
N LEU A 295 -0.81 -23.71 -1.46
CA LEU A 295 -0.10 -22.43 -1.39
C LEU A 295 -0.76 -21.54 -0.33
N ARG A 296 0.06 -20.96 0.55
CA ARG A 296 -0.36 -20.06 1.62
C ARG A 296 0.14 -18.66 1.35
N MET A 297 -0.65 -17.67 1.74
CA MET A 297 -0.29 -16.25 1.67
C MET A 297 0.28 -15.79 3.00
N VAL A 298 1.20 -14.83 2.93
CA VAL A 298 1.73 -14.13 4.09
C VAL A 298 1.09 -12.75 4.20
N TYR A 299 0.78 -12.34 5.43
CA TYR A 299 0.23 -11.03 5.73
C TYR A 299 0.94 -10.40 6.92
N ILE A 300 0.99 -9.07 6.90
CA ILE A 300 1.58 -8.24 7.95
C ILE A 300 0.47 -7.50 8.67
N VAL A 301 0.57 -7.42 9.99
CA VAL A 301 -0.26 -6.57 10.82
C VAL A 301 0.67 -5.68 11.63
N GLN A 302 0.35 -4.39 11.72
CA GLN A 302 1.02 -3.47 12.64
C GLN A 302 0.00 -3.02 13.66
N LYS A 303 0.38 -3.09 14.95
CA LYS A 303 -0.43 -2.60 16.06
C LYS A 303 0.47 -2.24 17.22
N ASP A 304 0.17 -1.13 17.89
CA ASP A 304 0.92 -0.62 19.02
C ASP A 304 2.42 -0.51 18.66
N GLN A 305 2.71 0.01 17.46
CA GLN A 305 4.06 0.15 16.90
C GLN A 305 4.80 -1.17 16.62
N LYS A 306 4.15 -2.32 16.86
CA LYS A 306 4.72 -3.65 16.67
C LYS A 306 4.18 -4.32 15.41
N ILE A 307 5.06 -4.98 14.70
CA ILE A 307 4.82 -5.71 13.47
C ILE A 307 4.70 -7.20 13.78
N ALA A 308 3.63 -7.82 13.30
CA ALA A 308 3.41 -9.25 13.31
C ALA A 308 3.32 -9.80 11.88
N ILE A 309 3.93 -10.97 11.67
CA ILE A 309 3.86 -11.73 10.43
C ILE A 309 2.96 -12.92 10.66
N HIS A 310 2.11 -13.22 9.70
CA HIS A 310 1.23 -14.36 9.77
C HIS A 310 1.13 -15.04 8.40
N GLY A 311 0.97 -16.37 8.38
CA GLY A 311 0.68 -17.11 7.16
C GLY A 311 -0.61 -17.91 7.27
N LYS A 312 -1.45 -17.84 6.24
CA LYS A 312 -2.78 -18.46 6.20
C LYS A 312 -3.11 -18.95 4.79
N ASN A 313 -3.97 -19.97 4.72
CA ASN A 313 -4.59 -20.39 3.46
C ASN A 313 -5.60 -19.31 3.02
N GLY A 314 -5.48 -18.82 1.78
CA GLY A 314 -6.45 -17.87 1.22
C GLY A 314 -6.44 -16.48 1.89
N LEU A 315 -7.33 -15.59 1.42
CA LEU A 315 -7.40 -14.23 1.93
C LEU A 315 -7.85 -14.24 3.39
N PRO A 316 -7.24 -13.43 4.27
CA PRO A 316 -7.69 -13.33 5.64
C PRO A 316 -9.11 -12.75 5.67
N HIS A 317 -10.10 -13.61 5.96
CA HIS A 317 -11.46 -13.17 6.20
C HIS A 317 -11.57 -12.24 7.42
N TRP A 318 -12.52 -11.31 7.33
CA TRP A 318 -13.05 -10.58 8.48
C TRP A 318 -13.41 -11.58 9.59
N LYS A 319 -12.99 -11.29 10.82
CA LYS A 319 -13.52 -11.96 12.01
C LYS A 319 -14.37 -10.96 12.78
N THR A 320 -15.60 -11.33 13.10
CA THR A 320 -16.53 -10.53 13.93
C THR A 320 -15.90 -10.11 15.26
N SER A 321 -15.03 -10.96 15.83
CA SER A 321 -14.32 -10.69 17.09
C SER A 321 -13.00 -9.91 16.95
N LYS A 322 -12.40 -9.82 15.75
CA LYS A 322 -11.13 -9.10 15.49
C LYS A 322 -11.19 -8.44 14.11
N ARG A 323 -11.42 -7.12 14.10
CA ARG A 323 -11.82 -6.32 12.94
C ARG A 323 -10.71 -5.98 11.93
N LEU A 324 -9.73 -6.84 11.66
CA LEU A 324 -8.70 -6.51 10.66
C LEU A 324 -9.20 -6.83 9.24
N TRP A 325 -9.31 -5.82 8.38
CA TRP A 325 -9.74 -6.00 6.98
C TRP A 325 -8.61 -6.56 6.11
N PRO A 326 -8.84 -7.51 5.20
CA PRO A 326 -7.85 -7.81 4.17
C PRO A 326 -7.62 -6.57 3.30
N GLY A 327 -6.36 -6.19 3.09
CA GLY A 327 -6.04 -5.05 2.25
C GLY A 327 -4.63 -5.12 1.69
N VAL A 328 -4.39 -4.38 0.62
CA VAL A 328 -3.07 -4.25 0.00
C VAL A 328 -2.64 -2.79 0.00
N PHE A 329 -1.37 -2.52 0.29
CA PHE A 329 -0.77 -1.19 0.18
C PHE A 329 -0.02 -1.10 -1.15
N PRO A 330 -0.49 -0.29 -2.11
CA PRO A 330 0.18 -0.09 -3.39
C PRO A 330 1.61 0.43 -3.23
N SER A 331 2.49 -0.02 -4.12
CA SER A 331 3.84 0.50 -4.29
C SER A 331 4.02 0.85 -5.77
N VAL A 332 4.43 2.09 -6.07
CA VAL A 332 4.72 2.54 -7.43
C VAL A 332 6.24 2.66 -7.63
N THR A 333 6.77 2.08 -8.71
CA THR A 333 8.21 2.07 -9.01
C THR A 333 8.51 2.44 -10.47
N ALA A 334 9.65 3.12 -10.71
CA ALA A 334 10.07 3.61 -12.03
C ALA A 334 10.36 2.49 -13.02
N LYS A 335 11.19 1.56 -12.59
CA LYS A 335 11.62 0.43 -13.39
C LYS A 335 10.64 -0.72 -13.22
N GLU A 336 10.33 -1.37 -14.33
CA GLU A 336 9.97 -2.78 -14.29
C GLU A 336 11.21 -3.52 -13.77
N SER A 337 11.32 -3.78 -12.46
CA SER A 337 12.22 -4.85 -12.03
C SER A 337 11.71 -6.10 -12.73
N GLN A 338 12.45 -6.54 -13.73
CA GLN A 338 12.17 -7.74 -14.48
C GLN A 338 12.12 -8.90 -13.50
N ARG A 339 10.92 -9.29 -13.05
CA ARG A 339 10.67 -10.71 -12.86
C ARG A 339 10.28 -11.23 -14.23
N ALA A 340 11.30 -11.45 -15.06
CA ALA A 340 11.17 -12.47 -16.08
C ALA A 340 10.70 -13.72 -15.34
N GLU A 341 9.53 -14.21 -15.73
CA GLU A 341 9.08 -15.55 -15.42
C GLU A 341 10.26 -16.50 -15.70
N ALA A 342 10.83 -17.09 -14.65
CA ALA A 342 11.58 -18.31 -14.87
C ALA A 342 10.52 -19.36 -15.31
N PRO A 343 10.61 -19.93 -16.53
CA PRO A 343 9.77 -21.06 -16.85
C PRO A 343 10.08 -22.15 -15.85
N SER A 344 9.02 -22.66 -15.21
CA SER A 344 9.13 -23.84 -14.35
C SER A 344 9.66 -24.98 -15.23
N ILE A 345 10.82 -25.53 -14.87
CA ILE A 345 11.25 -26.86 -15.32
C ILE A 345 10.74 -27.87 -14.31
#